data_AF-A0A0C2IUR5-F1
#
_entry.id   AF-A0A0C2IUR5-F1
#
_cell.length_a   1.000
_cell.length_b   1.000
_cell.length_c   1.000
_cell.angle_alpha   90.00
_cell.angle_beta   90.00
_cell.angle_gamma   90.00
#
_symmetry.space_group_name_H-M   'P 1'
#
loop_
_entity.id
_entity.type
_entity.pdbx_description
1 polymer ?
#
loop_
_entity_poly.entity_id
_entity_poly.type
_entity_poly.pdbx_seq_one_letter_code
_entity_poly.pdbx_strand_id
1 'polypeptide(L)'
;MTMDRYAACHVLYQKGIPATCWFEDAVAHHGVPTARFDLFLLVEDMDTAAQVLLHDGWASAATRPNDKYAFYGDENCKPYRRMERPGLPGKHTFLLNAADWAFPVERLGKVDEMEGARLEVNGPPFFPSLPHLVDALIDSILDSKESNKTVDRLIVMLAYLYGYVKEMKKPSFAEQLAYDHRQFHYDTEAITEYSLRFFAHERKVRQQIRDGTLVPYHDPWHNDRECLS
;
A
#
# COMPACT_ATOMS: atom_id res chain seq x y z
N MET A 1 10.70 -20.06 -20.20
CA MET A 1 9.45 -19.76 -19.48
C MET A 1 9.60 -18.40 -18.83
N THR A 2 8.78 -17.43 -19.21
CA THR A 2 8.65 -16.17 -18.47
C THR A 2 8.24 -16.52 -17.04
N MET A 3 9.14 -16.30 -16.09
CA MET A 3 8.91 -16.57 -14.68
C MET A 3 7.84 -15.62 -14.17
N ASP A 4 6.64 -16.15 -13.95
CA ASP A 4 5.52 -15.37 -13.46
C ASP A 4 5.81 -14.81 -12.06
N ARG A 5 5.97 -13.49 -11.94
CA ARG A 5 6.24 -12.78 -10.68
C ARG A 5 5.14 -13.03 -9.65
N TYR A 6 3.90 -13.23 -10.11
CA TYR A 6 2.70 -13.32 -9.27
C TYR A 6 2.30 -14.77 -8.98
N ALA A 7 3.23 -15.73 -9.15
CA ALA A 7 2.98 -17.15 -8.89
C ALA A 7 2.42 -17.42 -7.48
N ALA A 8 2.91 -16.72 -6.45
CA ALA A 8 2.37 -16.83 -5.10
C ALA A 8 0.88 -16.44 -5.04
N CYS A 9 0.51 -15.35 -5.72
CA CYS A 9 -0.87 -14.88 -5.79
C CYS A 9 -1.78 -15.92 -6.43
N HIS A 10 -1.32 -16.56 -7.51
CA HIS A 10 -2.07 -17.63 -8.17
C HIS A 10 -2.29 -18.84 -7.25
N VAL A 11 -1.27 -19.27 -6.52
CA VAL A 11 -1.38 -20.39 -5.57
C VAL A 11 -2.37 -20.06 -4.46
N LEU A 12 -2.24 -18.88 -3.85
CA LEU A 12 -3.13 -18.43 -2.77
C LEU A 12 -4.59 -18.34 -3.28
N TYR A 13 -4.80 -17.75 -4.45
CA TYR A 13 -6.13 -17.66 -5.08
C TYR A 13 -6.75 -19.04 -5.33
N GLN A 14 -6.00 -19.98 -5.90
CA GLN A 14 -6.47 -21.35 -6.15
C GLN A 14 -6.83 -22.11 -4.87
N LYS A 15 -6.24 -21.72 -3.75
CA LYS A 15 -6.48 -22.32 -2.43
C LYS A 15 -7.48 -21.52 -1.59
N GLY A 16 -8.11 -20.50 -2.18
CA GLY A 16 -9.14 -19.69 -1.53
C GLY A 16 -8.61 -18.75 -0.45
N ILE A 17 -7.32 -18.38 -0.49
CA ILE A 17 -6.72 -17.39 0.39
C ILE A 17 -6.71 -16.03 -0.32
N PRO A 18 -7.55 -15.06 0.09
CA PRO A 18 -7.52 -13.72 -0.46
C PRO A 18 -6.18 -13.04 -0.20
N ALA A 19 -5.60 -12.44 -1.24
CA ALA A 19 -4.33 -11.74 -1.15
C ALA A 19 -4.30 -10.55 -2.09
N THR A 20 -3.57 -9.51 -1.70
CA THR A 20 -3.43 -8.29 -2.48
C THR A 20 -1.96 -7.86 -2.52
N CYS A 21 -1.44 -7.57 -3.71
CA CYS A 21 -0.12 -6.99 -3.94
C CYS A 21 0.01 -5.65 -3.20
N TRP A 22 1.17 -5.45 -2.59
CA TRP A 22 1.49 -4.25 -1.82
C TRP A 22 2.74 -3.55 -2.36
N PHE A 23 3.05 -2.39 -1.78
CA PHE A 23 4.27 -1.63 -2.05
C PHE A 23 4.54 -1.38 -3.55
N GLU A 24 5.74 -1.73 -4.05
CA GLU A 24 6.20 -1.36 -5.39
C GLU A 24 5.33 -1.96 -6.50
N ASP A 25 4.84 -3.19 -6.33
CA ASP A 25 3.97 -3.82 -7.31
C ASP A 25 2.61 -3.13 -7.37
N ALA A 26 2.06 -2.71 -6.23
CA ALA A 26 0.79 -2.00 -6.17
C ALA A 26 0.87 -0.65 -6.87
N VAL A 27 1.87 0.17 -6.56
CA VAL A 27 2.00 1.49 -7.21
C VAL A 27 2.39 1.37 -8.68
N ALA A 28 3.19 0.37 -9.05
CA ALA A 28 3.54 0.10 -10.46
C ALA A 28 2.33 -0.30 -11.28
N HIS A 29 1.40 -1.10 -10.72
CA HIS A 29 0.14 -1.45 -11.37
C HIS A 29 -0.67 -0.20 -11.74
N HIS A 30 -0.65 0.82 -10.89
CA HIS A 30 -1.34 2.11 -11.11
C HIS A 30 -0.57 3.10 -12.00
N GLY A 31 0.56 2.69 -12.59
CA GLY A 31 1.30 3.48 -13.58
C GLY A 31 2.54 4.21 -13.07
N VAL A 32 2.96 3.96 -11.82
CA VAL A 32 4.22 4.51 -11.29
C VAL A 32 5.43 3.77 -11.89
N PRO A 33 6.40 4.48 -12.51
CA PRO A 33 7.61 3.85 -13.04
C PRO A 33 8.63 3.58 -11.91
N THR A 34 8.42 2.50 -11.15
CA THR A 34 9.30 2.09 -10.05
C THR A 34 9.97 0.73 -10.29
N ALA A 35 11.14 0.54 -9.68
CA ALA A 35 11.82 -0.75 -9.69
C ALA A 35 11.13 -1.73 -8.72
N ARG A 36 10.93 -2.97 -9.18
CA ARG A 36 10.27 -4.05 -8.42
C ARG A 36 11.30 -5.10 -8.02
N PHE A 37 11.52 -5.26 -6.72
CA PHE A 37 12.54 -6.18 -6.18
C PHE A 37 11.89 -7.49 -5.72
N ASP A 38 11.54 -7.59 -4.44
CA ASP A 38 10.76 -8.68 -3.86
C ASP A 38 9.26 -8.41 -4.04
N LEU A 39 8.43 -9.44 -3.95
CA LEU A 39 6.97 -9.31 -4.00
C LEU A 39 6.45 -9.20 -2.56
N PHE A 40 5.50 -8.30 -2.32
CA PHE A 40 4.85 -8.16 -1.02
C PHE A 40 3.35 -8.35 -1.19
N LEU A 41 2.77 -9.20 -0.33
CA LEU A 41 1.35 -9.54 -0.34
C LEU A 41 0.76 -9.24 1.03
N LEU A 42 -0.34 -8.49 1.04
CA LEU A 42 -1.24 -8.41 2.19
C LEU A 42 -2.13 -9.66 2.18
N VAL A 43 -2.24 -10.29 3.35
CA VAL A 43 -3.12 -11.43 3.64
C VAL A 43 -3.76 -11.23 5.01
N GLU A 44 -4.88 -11.90 5.27
CA GLU A 44 -5.53 -11.86 6.58
C GLU A 44 -4.68 -12.56 7.65
N ASP A 45 -4.20 -13.77 7.34
CA ASP A 45 -3.39 -14.59 8.22
C ASP A 45 -2.11 -15.05 7.49
N MET A 46 -0.97 -14.53 7.95
CA MET A 46 0.33 -14.80 7.33
C MET A 46 0.78 -16.25 7.48
N ASP A 47 0.43 -16.90 8.60
CA ASP A 47 0.85 -18.27 8.88
C ASP A 47 0.06 -19.25 8.03
N THR A 48 -1.25 -19.03 7.90
CA THR A 48 -2.12 -19.80 7.01
C THR A 48 -1.67 -19.69 5.56
N ALA A 49 -1.41 -18.45 5.08
CA ALA A 49 -0.90 -18.23 3.74
C ALA A 49 0.49 -18.87 3.51
N ALA A 50 1.38 -18.80 4.50
CA ALA A 50 2.69 -19.44 4.43
C ALA A 50 2.59 -20.96 4.35
N GLN A 51 1.74 -21.58 5.17
CA GLN A 51 1.51 -23.03 5.14
C GLN A 51 0.97 -23.50 3.79
N VAL A 52 0.08 -22.73 3.18
CA VAL A 52 -0.42 -23.02 1.83
C VAL A 52 0.72 -23.02 0.80
N LEU A 53 1.59 -22.01 0.84
CA LEU A 53 2.74 -21.95 -0.07
C LEU A 53 3.76 -23.07 0.19
N LEU A 54 4.03 -23.40 1.46
CA LEU A 54 4.89 -24.53 1.83
C LEU A 54 4.35 -25.86 1.28
N HIS A 55 3.05 -26.09 1.39
CA HIS A 55 2.40 -27.28 0.81
C HIS A 55 2.49 -27.30 -0.73
N ASP A 56 2.59 -26.14 -1.38
CA ASP A 56 2.78 -26.00 -2.82
C ASP A 56 4.27 -26.02 -3.24
N GLY A 57 5.14 -26.47 -2.34
CA GLY A 57 6.56 -26.69 -2.60
C GLY A 57 7.46 -25.48 -2.38
N TRP A 58 6.92 -24.32 -1.98
CA TRP A 58 7.72 -23.16 -1.59
C TRP A 58 8.53 -23.47 -0.32
N ALA A 59 9.57 -22.69 -0.09
CA ALA A 59 10.39 -22.80 1.12
C ALA A 59 10.30 -21.52 1.96
N SER A 60 10.48 -21.64 3.27
CA SER A 60 10.75 -20.48 4.12
C SER A 60 12.14 -19.94 3.80
N ALA A 61 12.27 -18.63 3.66
CA ALA A 61 13.55 -17.97 3.43
C ALA A 61 14.06 -17.26 4.69
N ALA A 62 15.37 -17.38 4.92
CA ALA A 62 16.06 -16.65 5.98
C ALA A 62 16.21 -15.16 5.64
N THR A 63 16.58 -14.37 6.66
CA THR A 63 17.06 -13.00 6.48
C THR A 63 18.35 -12.99 5.66
N ARG A 64 18.49 -12.00 4.78
CA ARG A 64 19.72 -11.77 3.99
C ARG A 64 20.57 -10.70 4.67
N PRO A 65 21.91 -10.75 4.51
CA PRO A 65 22.80 -9.71 5.03
C PRO A 65 22.45 -8.28 4.58
N ASN A 66 21.91 -8.12 3.37
CA ASN A 66 21.56 -6.82 2.80
C ASN A 66 20.20 -6.29 3.26
N ASP A 67 19.40 -7.09 3.97
CA ASP A 67 18.09 -6.64 4.43
C ASP A 67 18.19 -5.48 5.43
N LYS A 68 19.33 -5.33 6.12
CA LYS A 68 19.61 -4.16 6.99
C LYS A 68 19.52 -2.80 6.26
N TYR A 69 19.65 -2.82 4.94
CA TYR A 69 19.50 -1.64 4.08
C TYR A 69 18.09 -1.51 3.49
N ALA A 70 17.27 -2.56 3.57
CA ALA A 70 15.89 -2.54 3.14
C ALA A 70 14.98 -1.97 4.24
N PHE A 71 13.85 -1.38 3.85
CA PHE A 71 12.91 -0.77 4.79
C PHE A 71 12.30 -1.79 5.77
N TYR A 72 12.25 -3.07 5.40
CA TYR A 72 11.75 -4.16 6.23
C TYR A 72 12.83 -4.85 7.10
N GLY A 73 14.07 -4.39 7.02
CA GLY A 73 15.15 -4.83 7.93
C GLY A 73 15.36 -3.90 9.12
N ASP A 74 14.41 -3.00 9.37
CA ASP A 74 14.37 -2.16 10.56
C ASP A 74 14.12 -3.01 11.82
N GLU A 75 14.70 -2.63 12.97
CA GLU A 75 14.53 -3.37 14.24
C GLU A 75 13.07 -3.41 14.68
N ASN A 76 12.30 -2.38 14.30
CA ASN A 76 10.88 -2.26 14.60
C ASN A 76 9.98 -2.61 13.40
N CYS A 77 10.47 -3.41 12.45
CA CYS A 77 9.67 -3.83 11.32
C CYS A 77 8.45 -4.66 11.77
N LYS A 78 7.29 -4.40 11.15
CA LYS A 78 6.08 -5.19 11.34
C LYS A 78 6.34 -6.68 11.00
N PRO A 79 5.69 -7.63 11.68
CA PRO A 79 5.87 -9.05 11.42
C PRO A 79 5.61 -9.42 9.95
N TYR A 80 6.36 -10.41 9.46
CA TYR A 80 6.17 -10.97 8.12
C TYR A 80 6.51 -12.46 8.06
N ARG A 81 6.09 -13.13 6.99
CA ARG A 81 6.65 -14.42 6.56
C ARG A 81 7.35 -14.24 5.22
N ARG A 82 8.51 -14.84 5.07
CA ARG A 82 9.29 -14.76 3.84
C ARG A 82 9.34 -16.12 3.18
N MET A 83 8.88 -16.15 1.94
CA MET A 83 8.80 -17.34 1.11
C MET A 83 9.78 -17.24 -0.05
N GLU A 84 10.46 -18.34 -0.35
CA GLU A 84 11.29 -18.51 -1.53
C GLU A 84 10.58 -19.41 -2.53
N ARG A 85 10.58 -18.97 -3.78
CA ARG A 85 9.94 -19.69 -4.87
C ARG A 85 10.77 -20.92 -5.26
N PRO A 86 10.14 -22.07 -5.54
CA PRO A 86 10.82 -23.23 -6.10
C PRO A 86 11.54 -22.90 -7.41
N GLY A 87 12.83 -23.25 -7.49
CA GLY A 87 13.62 -23.08 -8.71
C GLY A 87 14.01 -21.64 -9.05
N LEU A 88 13.77 -20.67 -8.17
CA LEU A 88 14.18 -19.27 -8.36
C LEU A 88 14.79 -18.67 -7.09
N PRO A 89 16.04 -19.05 -6.75
CA PRO A 89 16.68 -18.58 -5.54
C PRO A 89 16.88 -17.06 -5.55
N GLY A 90 16.67 -16.43 -4.39
CA GLY A 90 16.93 -15.00 -4.19
C GLY A 90 15.83 -14.04 -4.65
N LYS A 91 14.69 -14.55 -5.15
CA LYS A 91 13.45 -13.77 -5.34
C LYS A 91 12.44 -14.17 -4.28
N HIS A 92 12.18 -13.26 -3.34
CA HIS A 92 11.32 -13.56 -2.21
C HIS A 92 9.92 -13.00 -2.38
N THR A 93 8.96 -13.70 -1.77
CA THR A 93 7.62 -13.19 -1.52
C THR A 93 7.45 -13.00 -0.02
N PHE A 94 7.06 -11.80 0.38
CA PHE A 94 6.75 -11.44 1.75
C PHE A 94 5.24 -11.47 1.94
N LEU A 95 4.80 -12.21 2.94
CA LEU A 95 3.43 -12.19 3.42
C LEU A 95 3.37 -11.26 4.62
N LEU A 96 2.44 -10.31 4.55
CA LEU A 96 2.22 -9.26 5.54
C LEU A 96 0.78 -9.36 6.03
N ASN A 97 0.54 -9.08 7.30
CA ASN A 97 -0.84 -9.03 7.82
C ASN A 97 -1.52 -7.74 7.36
N ALA A 98 -2.67 -7.84 6.70
CA ALA A 98 -3.41 -6.68 6.17
C ALA A 98 -3.75 -5.64 7.24
N ALA A 99 -4.12 -6.09 8.46
CA ALA A 99 -4.48 -5.22 9.56
C ALA A 99 -3.30 -4.36 10.03
N ASP A 100 -2.08 -4.89 9.98
CA ASP A 100 -0.88 -4.13 10.32
C ASP A 100 -0.67 -2.95 9.35
N TRP A 101 -1.23 -3.00 8.14
CA TRP A 101 -1.06 -1.97 7.09
C TRP A 101 -2.35 -1.18 6.83
N ALA A 102 -3.28 -1.15 7.80
CA ALA A 102 -4.55 -0.45 7.71
C ALA A 102 -5.36 -0.80 6.44
N PHE A 103 -5.14 -2.01 5.89
CA PHE A 103 -5.85 -2.46 4.71
C PHE A 103 -7.03 -3.34 5.14
N PRO A 104 -8.28 -3.01 4.78
CA PRO A 104 -9.43 -3.78 5.22
C PRO A 104 -9.43 -5.20 4.65
N VAL A 105 -9.62 -6.20 5.51
CA VAL A 105 -9.59 -7.63 5.14
C VAL A 105 -10.65 -7.95 4.09
N GLU A 106 -11.82 -7.32 4.19
CA GLU A 106 -12.92 -7.48 3.26
C GLU A 106 -12.60 -6.96 1.85
N ARG A 107 -11.48 -6.26 1.64
CA ARG A 107 -11.01 -5.78 0.34
C ARG A 107 -9.89 -6.65 -0.24
N LEU A 108 -9.39 -7.65 0.49
CA LEU A 108 -8.36 -8.56 -0.02
C LEU A 108 -8.88 -9.36 -1.21
N GLY A 109 -8.06 -9.44 -2.27
CA GLY A 109 -8.40 -10.18 -3.48
C GLY A 109 -9.66 -9.66 -4.19
N LYS A 110 -10.02 -8.38 -4.02
CA LYS A 110 -11.15 -7.75 -4.70
C LYS A 110 -10.66 -6.59 -5.56
N VAL A 111 -11.25 -6.47 -6.75
CA VAL A 111 -11.19 -5.27 -7.61
C VAL A 111 -12.53 -4.55 -7.52
N ASP A 112 -12.52 -3.22 -7.62
CA ASP A 112 -13.76 -2.46 -7.69
C ASP A 112 -14.55 -2.85 -8.94
N GLU A 113 -15.89 -2.86 -8.88
CA GLU A 113 -16.75 -3.32 -9.99
C GLU A 113 -16.50 -2.57 -11.30
N MET A 114 -16.20 -1.26 -11.25
CA MET A 114 -15.82 -0.47 -12.43
C MET A 114 -14.45 -0.85 -13.01
N GLU A 115 -13.52 -1.27 -12.16
CA GLU A 115 -12.18 -1.70 -12.54
C GLU A 115 -12.24 -3.16 -13.03
N GLY A 116 -13.06 -3.99 -12.38
CA GLY A 116 -13.44 -5.35 -12.79
C GLY A 116 -14.09 -5.40 -14.17
N ALA A 117 -14.99 -4.45 -14.48
CA ALA A 117 -15.60 -4.32 -15.81
C ALA A 117 -14.59 -3.93 -16.91
N ARG A 118 -13.50 -3.23 -16.56
CA ARG A 118 -12.36 -2.99 -17.46
C ARG A 118 -11.42 -4.19 -17.54
N LEU A 119 -11.43 -5.06 -16.53
CA LEU A 119 -10.53 -6.20 -16.32
C LEU A 119 -11.15 -7.56 -16.67
N GLU A 120 -12.38 -7.64 -17.19
CA GLU A 120 -13.04 -8.90 -17.62
C GLU A 120 -12.23 -9.74 -18.63
N VAL A 121 -11.08 -9.24 -19.09
CA VAL A 121 -10.17 -9.90 -20.02
C VAL A 121 -8.89 -10.47 -19.36
N ASN A 122 -8.48 -10.05 -18.15
CA ASN A 122 -7.12 -10.33 -17.65
C ASN A 122 -7.02 -10.70 -16.15
N GLY A 123 -7.17 -12.00 -15.85
CA GLY A 123 -6.58 -12.64 -14.67
C GLY A 123 -7.20 -12.31 -13.30
N PRO A 124 -6.65 -12.87 -12.20
CA PRO A 124 -7.24 -12.72 -10.88
C PRO A 124 -6.95 -11.34 -10.26
N PRO A 125 -7.83 -10.85 -9.37
CA PRO A 125 -7.78 -9.51 -8.77
C PRO A 125 -6.69 -9.40 -7.69
N PHE A 126 -5.42 -9.36 -8.10
CA PHE A 126 -4.30 -9.31 -7.17
C PHE A 126 -3.93 -7.90 -6.72
N PHE A 127 -4.49 -6.86 -7.33
CA PHE A 127 -4.09 -5.48 -7.04
C PHE A 127 -5.23 -4.73 -6.36
N PRO A 128 -4.91 -3.87 -5.37
CA PRO A 128 -5.92 -3.02 -4.77
C PRO A 128 -6.33 -1.96 -5.80
N SER A 129 -7.60 -1.56 -5.79
CA SER A 129 -8.02 -0.36 -6.51
C SER A 129 -7.24 0.86 -6.01
N LEU A 130 -7.10 1.88 -6.85
CA LEU A 130 -6.35 3.08 -6.50
C LEU A 130 -6.85 3.78 -5.21
N PRO A 131 -8.16 4.00 -4.97
CA PRO A 131 -8.63 4.64 -3.74
C PRO A 131 -8.27 3.85 -2.47
N HIS A 132 -8.55 2.54 -2.45
CA HIS A 132 -8.19 1.68 -1.32
C HIS A 132 -6.68 1.62 -1.04
N LEU A 133 -5.84 1.63 -2.08
CA LEU A 133 -4.40 1.73 -1.91
C LEU A 133 -4.00 3.05 -1.24
N VAL A 134 -4.55 4.17 -1.72
CA VAL A 134 -4.26 5.50 -1.17
C VAL A 134 -4.74 5.63 0.27
N ASP A 135 -5.94 5.16 0.60
CA ASP A 135 -6.47 5.17 1.97
C ASP A 135 -5.56 4.39 2.93
N ALA A 136 -5.19 3.16 2.58
CA ALA A 136 -4.33 2.33 3.42
C ALA A 136 -2.91 2.92 3.58
N LEU A 137 -2.38 3.60 2.55
CA LEU A 137 -1.12 4.34 2.66
C LEU A 137 -1.25 5.53 3.62
N ILE A 138 -2.31 6.33 3.50
CA ILE A 138 -2.57 7.49 4.36
C ILE A 138 -2.69 7.04 5.82
N ASP A 139 -3.54 6.05 6.11
CA ASP A 139 -3.68 5.53 7.47
C ASP A 139 -2.35 4.98 8.01
N SER A 140 -1.64 4.16 7.22
CA SER A 140 -0.35 3.60 7.63
C SER A 140 0.71 4.66 7.95
N ILE A 141 0.68 5.80 7.26
CA ILE A 141 1.59 6.92 7.51
C ILE A 141 1.16 7.70 8.75
N LEU A 142 -0.12 8.08 8.83
CA LEU A 142 -0.63 8.94 9.90
C LEU A 142 -0.74 8.22 11.25
N ASP A 143 -0.97 6.92 11.26
CA ASP A 143 -1.00 6.10 12.48
C ASP A 143 0.40 5.75 13.01
N SER A 144 1.44 5.89 12.18
CA SER A 144 2.80 5.68 12.66
C SER A 144 3.20 6.78 13.64
N LYS A 145 3.67 6.36 14.82
CA LYS A 145 4.10 7.25 15.92
C LYS A 145 5.53 7.76 15.75
N GLU A 146 6.34 7.05 14.97
CA GLU A 146 7.76 7.34 14.79
C GLU A 146 8.15 7.35 13.32
N SER A 147 9.14 8.19 12.98
CA SER A 147 9.79 8.15 11.68
C SER A 147 10.72 6.95 11.64
N ASN A 148 10.53 6.06 10.67
CA ASN A 148 11.40 4.92 10.43
C ASN A 148 11.46 4.63 8.93
N LYS A 149 12.36 3.72 8.51
CA LYS A 149 12.57 3.46 7.07
C LYS A 149 11.31 2.95 6.37
N THR A 150 10.43 2.28 7.10
CA THR A 150 9.14 1.81 6.57
C THR A 150 8.21 2.99 6.28
N VAL A 151 8.04 3.93 7.21
CA VAL A 151 7.23 5.14 7.00
C VAL A 151 7.79 5.98 5.86
N ASP A 152 9.11 6.17 5.81
CA ASP A 152 9.77 6.90 4.72
C ASP A 152 9.45 6.26 3.36
N ARG A 153 9.44 4.91 3.30
CA ARG A 153 9.09 4.18 2.08
C ARG A 153 7.63 4.39 1.67
N LEU A 154 6.70 4.37 2.63
CA LEU A 154 5.28 4.63 2.38
C LEU A 154 5.06 6.05 1.84
N ILE A 155 5.72 7.05 2.44
CA ILE A 155 5.66 8.44 2.00
C ILE A 155 6.15 8.57 0.55
N VAL A 156 7.29 7.94 0.22
CA VAL A 156 7.81 7.93 -1.16
C VAL A 156 6.81 7.31 -2.14
N MET A 157 6.17 6.20 -1.77
CA MET A 157 5.16 5.56 -2.62
C MET A 157 3.94 6.45 -2.84
N LEU A 158 3.45 7.09 -1.78
CA LEU A 158 2.35 8.03 -1.87
C LEU A 158 2.73 9.24 -2.75
N ALA A 159 3.93 9.80 -2.56
CA ALA A 159 4.47 10.88 -3.40
C ALA A 159 4.53 10.49 -4.88
N TYR A 160 4.96 9.26 -5.18
CA TYR A 160 4.97 8.77 -6.55
C TYR A 160 3.57 8.62 -7.13
N LEU A 161 2.60 8.12 -6.37
CA LEU A 161 1.21 8.06 -6.82
C LEU A 161 0.71 9.47 -7.20
N TYR A 162 0.89 10.47 -6.32
CA TYR A 162 0.54 11.86 -6.61
C TYR A 162 1.33 12.48 -7.77
N GLY A 163 2.58 12.07 -7.98
CA GLY A 163 3.44 12.59 -9.06
C GLY A 163 3.16 12.00 -10.45
N TYR A 164 2.73 10.73 -10.52
CA TYR A 164 2.62 9.99 -11.79
C TYR A 164 1.17 9.66 -12.19
N VAL A 165 0.26 9.48 -11.24
CA VAL A 165 -1.07 8.91 -11.50
C VAL A 165 -2.09 10.02 -11.72
N LYS A 166 -2.36 10.35 -12.99
CA LYS A 166 -3.29 11.43 -13.39
C LYS A 166 -4.70 11.29 -12.84
N GLU A 167 -5.15 10.06 -12.56
CA GLU A 167 -6.49 9.82 -12.00
C GLU A 167 -6.66 10.53 -10.65
N MET A 168 -5.60 10.58 -9.82
CA MET A 168 -5.63 11.24 -8.52
C MET A 168 -5.82 12.75 -8.61
N LYS A 169 -5.50 13.36 -9.77
CA LYS A 169 -5.65 14.80 -9.99
C LYS A 169 -7.07 15.22 -10.37
N LYS A 170 -7.98 14.27 -10.56
CA LYS A 170 -9.37 14.58 -10.86
C LYS A 170 -10.09 15.05 -9.60
N PRO A 171 -10.92 16.11 -9.67
CA PRO A 171 -11.69 16.56 -8.51
C PRO A 171 -12.57 15.45 -7.88
N SER A 172 -13.07 14.52 -8.70
CA SER A 172 -13.88 13.38 -8.26
C SER A 172 -13.10 12.26 -7.56
N PHE A 173 -11.77 12.33 -7.51
CA PHE A 173 -10.97 11.29 -6.86
C PHE A 173 -11.12 11.33 -5.35
N ALA A 174 -11.11 12.53 -4.75
CA ALA A 174 -11.29 12.72 -3.31
C ALA A 174 -12.59 12.08 -2.79
N GLU A 175 -13.66 12.09 -3.58
CA GLU A 175 -14.95 11.51 -3.20
C GLU A 175 -14.89 9.98 -3.04
N GLN A 176 -13.91 9.33 -3.67
CA GLN A 176 -13.68 7.88 -3.59
C GLN A 176 -12.84 7.46 -2.37
N LEU A 177 -12.16 8.43 -1.72
CA LEU A 177 -11.39 8.19 -0.51
C LEU A 177 -12.28 8.16 0.73
N ALA A 178 -11.77 7.54 1.79
CA ALA A 178 -12.36 7.64 3.12
C ALA A 178 -12.57 9.12 3.50
N TYR A 179 -13.69 9.40 4.15
CA TYR A 179 -14.14 10.78 4.40
C TYR A 179 -13.09 11.62 5.15
N ASP A 180 -12.41 11.02 6.12
CA ASP A 180 -11.35 11.62 6.93
C ASP A 180 -9.99 11.69 6.23
N HIS A 181 -9.83 11.11 5.04
CA HIS A 181 -8.64 11.23 4.19
C HIS A 181 -8.77 12.30 3.11
N ARG A 182 -9.98 12.82 2.88
CA ARG A 182 -10.24 13.81 1.83
C ARG A 182 -9.44 15.09 2.03
N GLN A 183 -9.32 15.54 3.27
CA GLN A 183 -8.55 16.76 3.58
C GLN A 183 -7.05 16.55 3.30
N PHE A 184 -6.48 15.41 3.73
CA PHE A 184 -5.11 15.04 3.38
C PHE A 184 -4.85 15.08 1.87
N HIS A 185 -5.81 14.60 1.07
CA HIS A 185 -5.73 14.66 -0.38
C HIS A 185 -5.70 16.10 -0.91
N TYR A 186 -6.63 16.95 -0.46
CA TYR A 186 -6.66 18.36 -0.84
C TYR A 186 -5.38 19.11 -0.45
N ASP A 187 -4.90 18.88 0.77
CA ASP A 187 -3.71 19.53 1.30
C ASP A 187 -2.44 19.03 0.59
N THR A 188 -2.40 17.75 0.20
CA THR A 188 -1.32 17.21 -0.63
C THR A 188 -1.25 17.86 -2.01
N GLU A 189 -2.39 18.13 -2.65
CA GLU A 189 -2.43 18.83 -3.94
C GLU A 189 -1.92 20.29 -3.85
N ALA A 190 -1.91 20.85 -2.64
CA ALA A 190 -1.51 22.23 -2.38
C ALA A 190 -0.01 22.44 -2.11
N ILE A 191 0.70 21.38 -1.74
CA ILE A 191 2.11 21.39 -1.33
C ILE A 191 3.04 20.95 -2.46
N THR A 192 4.32 21.30 -2.34
CA THR A 192 5.37 20.87 -3.27
C THR A 192 6.21 19.71 -2.72
N GLU A 193 6.24 19.54 -1.40
CA GLU A 193 7.04 18.52 -0.73
C GLU A 193 6.40 18.09 0.59
N TYR A 194 6.55 16.82 0.93
CA TYR A 194 6.16 16.31 2.24
C TYR A 194 7.17 16.70 3.32
N SER A 195 6.68 17.19 4.46
CA SER A 195 7.49 17.54 5.62
C SER A 195 6.98 16.85 6.89
N LEU A 196 7.81 16.74 7.93
CA LEU A 196 7.36 16.24 9.24
C LEU A 196 6.26 17.11 9.84
N ARG A 197 6.28 18.43 9.55
CA ARG A 197 5.25 19.38 9.98
C ARG A 197 3.93 19.10 9.29
N PHE A 198 3.97 18.85 7.98
CA PHE A 198 2.81 18.43 7.20
C PHE A 198 2.15 17.21 7.85
N PHE A 199 2.87 16.12 8.09
CA PHE A 199 2.26 14.93 8.71
C PHE A 199 1.75 15.16 10.14
N ALA A 200 2.39 16.05 10.92
CA ALA A 200 1.88 16.42 12.24
C ALA A 200 0.57 17.22 12.14
N HIS A 201 0.47 18.14 11.17
CA HIS A 201 -0.73 18.87 10.84
C HIS A 201 -1.85 17.92 10.40
N GLU A 202 -1.57 17.05 9.44
CA GLU A 202 -2.55 16.10 8.90
C GLU A 202 -3.11 15.14 9.95
N ARG A 203 -2.29 14.68 10.91
CA ARG A 203 -2.77 13.88 12.04
C ARG A 203 -3.82 14.64 12.86
N LYS A 204 -3.59 15.92 13.12
CA LYS A 204 -4.51 16.78 13.86
C LYS A 204 -5.79 17.02 13.07
N VAL A 205 -5.67 17.36 11.79
CA VAL A 205 -6.79 17.58 10.86
C VAL A 205 -7.68 16.34 10.78
N ARG A 206 -7.10 15.16 10.53
CA ARG A 206 -7.83 13.89 10.49
C ARG A 206 -8.56 13.63 11.81
N GLN A 207 -7.93 13.89 12.96
CA GLN A 207 -8.59 13.75 14.26
C GLN A 207 -9.78 14.72 14.41
N GLN A 208 -9.62 15.98 14.01
CA GLN A 208 -10.70 16.97 14.05
C GLN A 208 -11.90 16.56 13.17
N ILE A 209 -11.65 15.94 12.01
CA ILE A 209 -12.69 15.40 11.14
C ILE A 209 -13.38 14.21 11.79
N ARG A 210 -12.63 13.26 12.36
CA ARG A 210 -13.17 12.11 13.11
C ARG A 210 -14.02 12.55 14.30
N ASP A 211 -13.63 13.61 14.99
CA ASP A 211 -14.35 14.19 16.12
C ASP A 211 -15.57 15.05 15.69
N GLY A 212 -15.76 15.27 14.39
CA GLY A 212 -16.84 16.10 13.84
C GLY A 212 -16.65 17.60 14.03
N THR A 213 -15.45 18.05 14.41
CA THR A 213 -15.11 19.46 14.63
C THR A 213 -14.58 20.16 13.36
N LEU A 214 -14.30 19.38 12.32
CA LEU A 214 -13.91 19.85 10.99
C LEU A 214 -14.64 19.05 9.92
N VAL A 215 -15.03 19.71 8.82
CA VAL A 215 -15.59 19.08 7.63
C VAL A 215 -14.55 19.21 6.51
N PRO A 216 -14.22 18.15 5.76
CA PRO A 216 -13.29 18.26 4.64
C PRO A 216 -13.78 19.29 3.63
N TYR A 217 -12.89 20.19 3.21
CA TYR A 217 -13.19 21.22 2.23
C TYR A 217 -12.01 21.40 1.28
N HIS A 218 -12.32 21.59 0.01
CA HIS A 218 -11.31 21.89 -1.00
C HIS A 218 -11.19 23.41 -1.13
N ASP A 219 -10.14 23.99 -0.56
CA ASP A 219 -9.80 25.40 -0.73
C ASP A 219 -8.53 25.58 -1.57
N PRO A 220 -8.66 25.78 -2.89
CA PRO A 220 -7.50 25.96 -3.75
C PRO A 220 -6.79 27.31 -3.54
N TRP A 221 -7.34 28.22 -2.72
CA TRP A 221 -6.87 29.60 -2.57
C TRP A 221 -6.42 29.98 -1.15
N HIS A 222 -6.83 29.24 -0.11
CA HIS A 222 -6.41 29.42 1.30
C HIS A 222 -5.88 28.13 1.92
N ASN A 223 -5.08 27.37 1.17
CA ASN A 223 -4.21 26.43 1.86
C ASN A 223 -3.30 27.26 2.75
N ASP A 224 -3.30 26.97 4.06
CA ASP A 224 -2.37 27.54 5.05
C ASP A 224 -0.94 27.10 4.68
N ARG A 225 -0.42 27.55 3.53
CA ARG A 225 0.88 27.18 2.99
C ARG A 225 1.99 27.50 3.99
N GLU A 226 1.78 28.52 4.81
CA GLU A 226 2.67 28.88 5.92
C GLU A 226 2.67 27.87 7.07
N CYS A 227 1.59 27.09 7.26
CA CYS A 227 1.53 25.99 8.23
C CYS A 227 1.96 24.64 7.66
N LEU A 228 1.96 24.49 6.33
CA LEU A 228 2.26 23.23 5.64
C LEU A 228 3.75 23.11 5.20
N SER A 229 4.51 24.21 5.15
CA SER A 229 5.96 24.25 4.84
C SER A 229 6.88 24.17 6.07
#